data_AF-A0A0M3UCQ0-F1
#
_entry.id   AF-A0A0M3UCQ0-F1
#
_cell.length_a   1.000
_cell.length_b   1.000
_cell.length_c   1.000
_cell.angle_alpha   90.00
_cell.angle_beta   90.00
_cell.angle_gamma   90.00
#
_symmetry.space_group_name_H-M   'P 1'
#
loop_
_entity.id
_entity.type
_entity.pdbx_description
1 polymer ?
#
loop_
_entity_poly.entity_id
_entity_poly.type
_entity_poly.pdbx_seq_one_letter_code
_entity_poly.pdbx_strand_id
1 'polypeptide(L)'
;MVGTSALSRSHFAMPDHELVDGVELYLAAPLTVGILHMEAVRGGHRDLADAVEHAHDAGLSAAIDYLAGAALLKVGHHTKLRASRTSVGAFEAGTIPLSTATHLLVSTRDGRAMGDIARPHHHVLMARTGLDHVGRQWPVDLASVRAAAPAIVSCYQVELQRTLTNGTGVRWSQRGEYGSDFPELVEPDLTGYLDDYERVVCRPQGAGHDFWDLDAAATGL
;
A
#
# COMPACT_ATOMS: atom_id res chain seq x y z
N MET A 1 25.71 -18.90 -22.12
CA MET A 1 24.82 -19.15 -20.96
C MET A 1 24.34 -17.81 -20.46
N VAL A 2 23.11 -17.44 -20.81
CA VAL A 2 22.46 -16.26 -20.24
C VAL A 2 22.04 -16.67 -18.84
N GLY A 3 22.82 -16.26 -17.84
CA GLY A 3 22.41 -16.43 -16.45
C GLY A 3 21.12 -15.66 -16.26
N THR A 4 20.05 -16.36 -15.91
CA THR A 4 18.88 -15.74 -15.30
C THR A 4 19.37 -15.05 -14.03
N SER A 5 19.68 -13.76 -14.13
CA SER A 5 19.84 -12.91 -12.96
C SER A 5 18.48 -12.95 -12.28
N ALA A 6 18.33 -13.78 -11.25
CA ALA A 6 17.29 -13.55 -10.28
C ALA A 6 17.46 -12.09 -9.87
N LEU A 7 16.48 -11.26 -10.21
CA LEU A 7 16.47 -9.86 -9.78
C LEU A 7 16.62 -9.90 -8.27
N SER A 8 17.67 -9.27 -7.74
CA SER A 8 17.94 -9.28 -6.30
C SER A 8 16.78 -8.55 -5.60
N ARG A 9 16.19 -9.19 -4.59
CA ARG A 9 15.02 -8.67 -3.86
C ARG A 9 15.37 -8.50 -2.40
N SER A 10 14.99 -7.36 -1.83
CA SER A 10 15.12 -7.14 -0.40
C SER A 10 14.15 -8.03 0.36
N HIS A 11 14.52 -8.35 1.59
CA HIS A 11 13.67 -9.06 2.53
C HIS A 11 13.22 -8.10 3.62
N PHE A 12 11.95 -8.17 4.00
CA PHE A 12 11.41 -7.36 5.09
C PHE A 12 11.43 -8.13 6.39
N ALA A 13 11.86 -7.47 7.46
CA ALA A 13 11.87 -8.03 8.81
C ALA A 13 11.00 -7.18 9.73
N MET A 14 10.20 -7.83 10.56
CA MET A 14 9.48 -7.11 11.62
C MET A 14 10.50 -6.56 12.62
N PRO A 15 10.43 -5.28 12.98
CA PRO A 15 11.36 -4.68 13.93
C PRO A 15 11.01 -5.09 15.37
N ASP A 16 12.04 -5.25 16.21
CA ASP A 16 11.87 -5.53 17.65
C ASP A 16 11.39 -4.31 18.46
N HIS A 17 11.34 -3.13 17.83
CA HIS A 17 10.97 -1.85 18.42
C HIS A 17 10.28 -0.95 17.38
N GLU A 18 9.63 0.11 17.83
CA GLU A 18 8.96 1.08 16.95
C GLU A 18 9.96 1.75 15.99
N LEU A 19 9.58 1.88 14.72
CA LEU A 19 10.39 2.51 13.69
C LEU A 19 10.28 4.03 13.78
N VAL A 20 11.23 4.64 14.50
CA VAL A 20 11.25 6.10 14.73
C VAL A 20 11.77 6.88 13.50
N ASP A 21 12.58 6.28 12.63
CA ASP A 21 13.06 6.87 11.38
C ASP A 21 12.66 6.03 10.16
N GLY A 22 11.50 6.39 9.59
CA GLY A 22 10.88 5.64 8.51
C GLY A 22 10.18 6.50 7.47
N VAL A 23 9.58 5.79 6.52
CA VAL A 23 8.57 6.29 5.61
C VAL A 23 7.35 5.41 5.74
N GLU A 24 6.19 6.02 5.91
CA GLU A 24 4.91 5.35 5.92
C GLU A 24 4.29 5.41 4.52
N LEU A 25 3.96 4.25 3.98
CA LEU A 25 3.27 4.08 2.72
C LEU A 25 1.81 3.75 3.02
N TYR A 26 0.89 4.58 2.52
CA TYR A 26 -0.55 4.40 2.72
C TYR A 26 -1.18 3.79 1.47
N LEU A 27 -1.95 2.71 1.66
CA LEU A 27 -2.70 2.01 0.63
C LEU A 27 -4.16 1.89 1.06
N ALA A 28 -5.11 2.36 0.26
CA ALA A 28 -6.53 2.23 0.55
C ALA A 28 -7.26 1.32 -0.45
N ALA A 29 -8.25 0.59 0.04
CA ALA A 29 -9.23 -0.06 -0.82
C ALA A 29 -10.18 0.97 -1.48
N PRO A 30 -10.78 0.63 -2.64
CA PRO A 30 -11.89 1.40 -3.21
C PRO A 30 -13.04 1.57 -2.21
N LEU A 31 -13.80 2.66 -2.33
CA LEU A 31 -14.82 3.01 -1.35
C LEU A 31 -15.94 1.97 -1.27
N THR A 32 -16.34 1.46 -2.43
CA THR A 32 -17.37 0.42 -2.55
C THR A 32 -16.99 -0.89 -1.84
N VAL A 33 -15.71 -1.20 -1.69
CA VAL A 33 -15.24 -2.37 -0.92
C VAL A 33 -15.55 -2.21 0.56
N GLY A 34 -15.34 -1.01 1.10
CA GLY A 34 -15.69 -0.69 2.48
C GLY A 34 -17.20 -0.69 2.72
N ILE A 35 -17.99 -0.19 1.77
CA ILE A 35 -19.45 -0.24 1.83
C ILE A 35 -19.92 -1.71 1.82
N LEU A 36 -19.40 -2.54 0.92
CA LEU A 36 -19.70 -3.96 0.85
C LEU A 36 -19.42 -4.66 2.19
N HIS A 37 -18.26 -4.41 2.80
CA HIS A 37 -17.90 -4.98 4.11
C HIS A 37 -18.90 -4.57 5.19
N MET A 38 -19.20 -3.28 5.30
CA MET A 38 -20.10 -2.78 6.33
C MET A 38 -21.53 -3.34 6.17
N GLU A 39 -22.05 -3.38 4.94
CA GLU A 39 -23.37 -3.93 4.67
C GLU A 39 -23.40 -5.45 4.92
N ALA A 40 -22.33 -6.17 4.59
CA ALA A 40 -22.19 -7.58 4.94
C ALA A 40 -22.24 -7.81 6.46
N VAL A 41 -21.51 -7.02 7.23
CA VAL A 41 -21.52 -7.09 8.70
C VAL A 41 -22.91 -6.77 9.27
N ARG A 42 -23.57 -5.71 8.78
CA ARG A 42 -24.92 -5.31 9.20
C ARG A 42 -25.97 -6.38 8.88
N GLY A 43 -25.87 -7.00 7.71
CA GLY A 43 -26.75 -8.08 7.27
C GLY A 43 -26.46 -9.44 7.90
N GLY A 44 -25.36 -9.58 8.64
CA GLY A 44 -24.93 -10.85 9.22
C GLY A 44 -24.28 -11.81 8.21
N HIS A 45 -23.89 -11.34 7.04
CA HIS A 45 -23.17 -12.08 5.99
C HIS A 45 -21.67 -12.13 6.29
N ARG A 46 -21.30 -12.92 7.29
CA ARG A 46 -19.90 -13.01 7.75
C ARG A 46 -18.94 -13.53 6.69
N ASP A 47 -19.38 -14.48 5.87
CA ASP A 47 -18.62 -15.00 4.74
C ASP A 47 -18.21 -13.91 3.75
N LEU A 48 -19.12 -12.96 3.48
CA LEU A 48 -18.84 -11.83 2.61
C LEU A 48 -17.90 -10.81 3.25
N ALA A 49 -18.06 -10.54 4.55
CA ALA A 49 -17.15 -9.66 5.29
C ALA A 49 -15.73 -10.26 5.35
N ASP A 50 -15.60 -11.54 5.67
CA ASP A 50 -14.34 -12.28 5.71
C ASP A 50 -13.68 -12.31 4.33
N ALA A 51 -14.46 -12.44 3.24
CA ALA A 51 -13.93 -12.39 1.87
C ALA A 51 -13.35 -11.01 1.52
N VAL A 52 -13.97 -9.92 1.99
CA VAL A 52 -13.42 -8.57 1.81
C VAL A 52 -12.11 -8.39 2.59
N GLU A 53 -12.08 -8.79 3.86
CA GLU A 53 -10.87 -8.73 4.68
C GLU A 53 -9.73 -9.56 4.06
N HIS A 54 -10.04 -10.77 3.62
CA HIS A 54 -9.07 -11.63 2.93
C HIS A 54 -8.54 -11.03 1.63
N ALA A 55 -9.40 -10.42 0.81
CA ALA A 55 -8.98 -9.75 -0.42
C ALA A 55 -8.11 -8.52 -0.13
N HIS A 56 -8.39 -7.79 0.96
CA HIS A 56 -7.60 -6.65 1.41
C HIS A 56 -6.19 -7.05 1.85
N ASP A 57 -6.07 -8.17 2.58
CA ASP A 57 -4.79 -8.74 3.00
C ASP A 57 -3.99 -9.31 1.83
N ALA A 58 -4.66 -9.99 0.89
CA ALA A 58 -4.04 -10.48 -0.34
C ALA A 58 -3.46 -9.33 -1.17
N GLY A 59 -4.22 -8.23 -1.28
CA GLY A 59 -3.76 -6.97 -1.88
C GLY A 59 -2.47 -6.46 -1.22
N LEU A 60 -2.44 -6.38 0.12
CA LEU A 60 -1.24 -5.94 0.85
C LEU A 60 -0.05 -6.84 0.54
N SER A 61 -0.25 -8.16 0.58
CA SER A 61 0.81 -9.13 0.28
C SER A 61 1.40 -8.90 -1.12
N ALA A 62 0.57 -8.64 -2.13
CA ALA A 62 1.04 -8.36 -3.49
C ALA A 62 1.80 -7.03 -3.59
N ALA A 63 1.36 -5.99 -2.88
CA ALA A 63 2.09 -4.72 -2.81
C ALA A 63 3.45 -4.85 -2.12
N ILE A 64 3.53 -5.57 -0.99
CA ILE A 64 4.79 -5.84 -0.28
C ILE A 64 5.73 -6.66 -1.16
N ASP A 65 5.20 -7.64 -1.90
CA ASP A 65 5.99 -8.41 -2.85
C ASP A 65 6.65 -7.47 -3.89
N TYR A 66 5.88 -6.61 -4.54
CA TYR A 66 6.45 -5.65 -5.50
C TYR A 66 7.44 -4.68 -4.83
N LEU A 67 7.11 -4.17 -3.65
CA LEU A 67 7.97 -3.28 -2.86
C LEU A 67 9.33 -3.92 -2.57
N ALA A 68 9.38 -5.23 -2.30
CA ALA A 68 10.63 -5.96 -2.06
C ALA A 68 11.59 -5.92 -3.26
N GLY A 69 11.06 -5.82 -4.49
CA GLY A 69 11.87 -5.62 -5.70
C GLY A 69 12.31 -4.17 -5.93
N ALA A 70 11.56 -3.20 -5.40
CA ALA A 70 11.83 -1.77 -5.60
C ALA A 70 12.70 -1.14 -4.49
N ALA A 71 12.59 -1.63 -3.26
CA ALA A 71 13.29 -1.11 -2.09
C ALA A 71 14.70 -1.70 -1.98
N LEU A 72 15.67 -1.07 -2.65
CA LEU A 72 17.08 -1.49 -2.62
C LEU A 72 17.91 -0.58 -1.69
N LEU A 73 19.06 -1.08 -1.24
CA LEU A 73 20.06 -0.35 -0.47
C LEU A 73 21.03 0.41 -1.38
N LYS A 74 21.41 1.62 -0.99
CA LYS A 74 22.45 2.46 -1.62
C LYS A 74 23.81 2.12 -1.05
N VAL A 75 24.51 1.18 -1.69
CA VAL A 75 25.78 0.64 -1.20
C VAL A 75 26.96 1.43 -1.74
N GLY A 76 27.87 1.80 -0.85
CA GLY A 76 29.11 2.51 -1.19
C GLY A 76 28.87 3.97 -1.59
N HIS A 77 29.64 4.44 -2.57
CA HIS A 77 29.58 5.83 -3.01
C HIS A 77 28.47 6.06 -4.03
N HIS A 78 27.65 7.10 -3.79
CA HIS A 78 26.58 7.51 -4.69
C HIS A 78 26.77 8.97 -5.11
N THR A 79 26.72 9.21 -6.42
CA THR A 79 26.74 10.55 -7.00
C THR A 79 25.32 11.00 -7.29
N LYS A 80 24.88 12.09 -6.65
CA LYS A 80 23.56 12.69 -6.94
C LYS A 80 23.56 13.35 -8.31
N LEU A 81 22.51 13.10 -9.09
CA LEU A 81 22.31 13.82 -10.35
C LEU A 81 21.75 15.21 -10.07
N ARG A 82 22.27 16.24 -10.76
CA ARG A 82 21.87 17.63 -10.54
C ARG A 82 20.37 17.81 -10.80
N ALA A 83 19.68 18.48 -9.87
CA ALA A 83 18.22 18.71 -9.90
C ALA A 83 17.35 17.43 -9.85
N SER A 84 17.90 16.27 -9.48
CA SER A 84 17.14 15.02 -9.36
C SER A 84 17.17 14.46 -7.93
N ARG A 85 16.13 13.70 -7.57
CA ARG A 85 16.12 12.85 -6.37
C ARG A 85 16.91 11.54 -6.58
N THR A 86 17.32 11.27 -7.81
CA THR A 86 18.07 10.06 -8.19
C THR A 86 19.57 10.23 -8.00
N SER A 87 20.22 9.12 -7.71
CA SER A 87 21.68 9.02 -7.59
C SER A 87 22.19 7.84 -8.40
N VAL A 88 23.42 7.91 -8.89
CA VAL A 88 24.11 6.80 -9.54
C VAL A 88 25.10 6.20 -8.55
N GLY A 89 25.07 4.88 -8.41
CA GLY A 89 25.89 4.11 -7.46
C GLY A 89 25.51 2.63 -7.51
N ALA A 90 26.00 1.84 -6.55
CA ALA A 90 25.63 0.44 -6.45
C ALA A 90 24.33 0.28 -5.65
N PHE A 91 23.40 -0.50 -6.19
CA PHE A 91 22.16 -0.82 -5.51
C PHE A 91 22.11 -2.32 -5.26
N GLU A 92 21.88 -2.71 -4.01
CA GLU A 92 21.85 -4.10 -3.60
C GLU A 92 20.58 -4.39 -2.80
N ALA A 93 20.09 -5.63 -2.88
CA ALA A 93 19.07 -6.10 -1.96
C ALA A 93 19.64 -6.22 -0.54
N GLY A 94 18.77 -6.09 0.45
CA GLY A 94 19.14 -6.31 1.85
C GLY A 94 17.95 -6.60 2.74
N THR A 95 18.19 -6.62 4.04
CA THR A 95 17.15 -6.75 5.06
C THR A 95 16.70 -5.36 5.50
N ILE A 96 15.43 -5.02 5.23
CA ILE A 96 14.85 -3.71 5.57
C ILE A 96 13.78 -3.92 6.65
N PRO A 97 13.89 -3.28 7.82
CA PRO A 97 12.82 -3.31 8.80
C PRO A 97 11.51 -2.71 8.26
N LEU A 98 10.40 -3.42 8.45
CA LEU A 98 9.08 -3.01 7.99
C LEU A 98 8.01 -3.51 8.98
N SER A 99 7.03 -2.67 9.27
CA SER A 99 5.84 -3.02 10.05
C SER A 99 4.58 -2.58 9.31
N THR A 100 3.49 -3.34 9.46
CA THR A 100 2.19 -3.04 8.86
C THR A 100 1.11 -2.87 9.91
N ALA A 101 0.20 -1.93 9.69
CA ALA A 101 -1.04 -1.82 10.44
C ALA A 101 -2.23 -1.74 9.47
N THR A 102 -3.21 -2.60 9.68
CA THR A 102 -4.42 -2.70 8.84
C THR A 102 -5.61 -2.17 9.62
N HIS A 103 -6.37 -1.28 9.00
CA HIS A 103 -7.54 -0.66 9.63
C HIS A 103 -8.74 -0.74 8.69
N LEU A 104 -9.92 -0.94 9.27
CA LEU A 104 -11.20 -0.90 8.57
C LEU A 104 -11.91 0.46 8.72
N LEU A 105 -11.49 1.29 9.67
CA LEU A 105 -12.08 2.61 9.93
C LEU A 105 -10.99 3.66 9.86
N VAL A 106 -11.31 4.81 9.28
CA VAL A 106 -10.41 5.97 9.28
C VAL A 106 -10.62 6.77 10.56
N SER A 107 -9.53 7.18 11.19
CA SER A 107 -9.59 8.17 12.27
C SER A 107 -9.48 9.58 11.67
N THR A 108 -10.39 10.46 12.07
CA THR A 108 -10.30 11.89 11.77
C THR A 108 -9.03 12.50 12.35
N ARG A 109 -8.72 13.71 11.92
CA ARG A 109 -7.57 14.45 12.42
C ARG A 109 -7.61 14.68 13.94
N ASP A 110 -8.76 14.68 14.61
CA ASP A 110 -8.88 14.76 16.08
C ASP A 110 -8.90 13.39 16.78
N GLY A 111 -8.60 12.30 16.05
CA GLY A 111 -8.49 10.94 16.58
C GLY A 111 -9.83 10.22 16.78
N ARG A 112 -10.94 10.77 16.26
CA ARG A 112 -12.24 10.10 16.31
C ARG A 112 -12.38 9.17 15.12
N ALA A 113 -12.76 7.91 15.37
CA ALA A 113 -13.09 7.02 14.27
C ALA A 113 -14.32 7.54 13.50
N MET A 114 -14.21 7.66 12.18
CA MET A 114 -15.36 7.82 11.28
C MET A 114 -15.98 6.44 11.08
N GLY A 115 -17.22 6.28 11.55
CA GLY A 115 -17.95 5.01 11.54
C GLY A 115 -19.18 5.00 10.62
N ASP A 116 -19.30 5.98 9.72
CA ASP A 116 -20.35 6.07 8.71
C ASP A 116 -20.28 4.91 7.70
N ILE A 117 -19.08 4.65 7.17
CA ILE A 117 -18.73 3.48 6.33
C ILE A 117 -17.36 2.93 6.70
N ALA A 118 -17.12 1.65 6.40
CA ALA A 118 -15.77 1.10 6.48
C ALA A 118 -14.91 1.69 5.35
N ARG A 119 -13.63 1.87 5.63
CA ARG A 119 -12.61 2.39 4.73
C ARG A 119 -11.34 1.55 4.94
N PRO A 120 -11.27 0.33 4.38
CA PRO A 120 -10.13 -0.55 4.54
C PRO A 120 -8.85 0.10 4.01
N HIS A 121 -7.82 0.18 4.83
CA HIS A 121 -6.51 0.71 4.45
C HIS A 121 -5.37 0.11 5.26
N HIS A 122 -4.18 0.19 4.68
CA HIS A 122 -2.92 -0.26 5.28
C HIS A 122 -1.97 0.91 5.48
N HIS A 123 -1.33 0.92 6.64
CA HIS A 123 -0.14 1.70 6.93
C HIS A 123 1.07 0.77 6.86
N VAL A 124 1.98 1.01 5.92
CA VAL A 124 3.21 0.23 5.75
C VAL A 124 4.40 1.12 6.13
N LEU A 125 4.91 0.94 7.34
CA LEU A 125 6.03 1.71 7.87
C LEU A 125 7.34 0.99 7.56
N MET A 126 8.15 1.58 6.69
CA MET A 126 9.42 1.03 6.24
C MET A 126 10.58 1.90 6.74
N ALA A 127 11.61 1.28 7.29
CA ALA A 127 12.80 1.99 7.73
C ALA A 127 13.54 2.67 6.57
N ARG A 128 14.22 3.79 6.84
CA ARG A 128 15.08 4.47 5.85
C ARG A 128 16.43 3.79 5.63
N THR A 129 16.76 2.82 6.47
CA THR A 129 18.01 2.07 6.39
C THR A 129 17.72 0.59 6.50
N GLY A 130 18.59 -0.22 5.91
CA GLY A 130 18.57 -1.67 6.04
C GLY A 130 19.99 -2.21 6.11
N LEU A 131 20.11 -3.53 6.26
CA LEU A 131 21.37 -4.24 6.36
C LEU A 131 21.67 -4.99 5.06
N ASP A 132 22.89 -4.89 4.55
CA ASP A 132 23.35 -5.76 3.46
C ASP A 132 23.62 -7.19 3.94
N HIS A 133 24.02 -8.06 3.03
CA HIS A 133 24.31 -9.48 3.30
C HIS A 133 25.46 -9.73 4.28
N VAL A 134 26.30 -8.72 4.58
CA VAL A 134 27.37 -8.79 5.58
C VAL A 134 27.03 -8.02 6.86
N GLY A 135 25.78 -7.56 7.00
CA GLY A 135 25.29 -6.87 8.19
C GLY A 135 25.67 -5.39 8.29
N ARG A 136 26.13 -4.76 7.21
CA ARG A 136 26.42 -3.32 7.21
C ARG A 136 25.16 -2.53 6.89
N GLN A 137 24.99 -1.41 7.60
CA GLN A 137 23.85 -0.53 7.44
C GLN A 137 24.02 0.40 6.24
N TRP A 138 22.99 0.46 5.39
CA TRP A 138 22.94 1.33 4.22
C TRP A 138 21.57 2.03 4.11
N PRO A 139 21.52 3.25 3.52
CA PRO A 139 20.26 3.92 3.21
C PRO A 139 19.45 3.15 2.17
N VAL A 140 18.12 3.14 2.32
CA VAL A 140 17.18 2.66 1.31
C VAL A 140 17.05 3.68 0.17
N ASP A 141 16.91 3.21 -1.07
CA ASP A 141 16.63 4.07 -2.21
C ASP A 141 15.16 4.48 -2.30
N LEU A 142 14.81 5.43 -1.44
CA LEU A 142 13.50 6.05 -1.40
C LEU A 142 13.06 6.70 -2.73
N ALA A 143 14.00 7.05 -3.62
CA ALA A 143 13.64 7.60 -4.93
C ALA A 143 13.05 6.53 -5.85
N SER A 144 13.65 5.33 -5.89
CA SER A 144 13.11 4.18 -6.63
C SER A 144 11.80 3.68 -6.04
N VAL A 145 11.67 3.63 -4.71
CA VAL A 145 10.40 3.28 -4.06
C VAL A 145 9.30 4.27 -4.45
N ARG A 146 9.59 5.58 -4.43
CA ARG A 146 8.61 6.60 -4.85
C ARG A 146 8.25 6.48 -6.33
N ALA A 147 9.22 6.19 -7.20
CA ALA A 147 8.98 5.96 -8.62
C ALA A 147 8.16 4.68 -8.88
N ALA A 148 8.27 3.69 -8.01
CA ALA A 148 7.51 2.44 -8.06
C ALA A 148 6.10 2.54 -7.48
N ALA A 149 5.73 3.66 -6.83
CA ALA A 149 4.42 3.82 -6.19
C ALA A 149 3.22 3.44 -7.08
N PRO A 150 3.13 3.85 -8.37
CA PRO A 150 2.01 3.45 -9.23
C PRO A 150 1.92 1.93 -9.44
N ALA A 151 3.06 1.25 -9.52
CA ALA A 151 3.11 -0.20 -9.71
C ALA A 151 2.76 -0.95 -8.41
N ILE A 152 3.20 -0.45 -7.25
CA ILE A 152 2.83 -1.00 -5.94
C ILE A 152 1.32 -0.93 -5.75
N VAL A 153 0.70 0.24 -6.02
CA VAL A 153 -0.75 0.43 -5.97
C VAL A 153 -1.46 -0.50 -6.96
N SER A 154 -0.93 -0.64 -8.18
CA SER A 154 -1.51 -1.54 -9.19
C SER A 154 -1.49 -2.99 -8.74
N CYS A 155 -0.39 -3.47 -8.14
CA CYS A 155 -0.30 -4.82 -7.59
C CYS A 155 -1.32 -5.06 -6.48
N TYR A 156 -1.47 -4.09 -5.56
CA TYR A 156 -2.51 -4.14 -4.53
C TYR A 156 -3.91 -4.23 -5.14
N GLN A 157 -4.25 -3.33 -6.05
CA GLN A 157 -5.60 -3.24 -6.64
C GLN A 157 -5.95 -4.48 -7.46
N VAL A 158 -5.03 -4.98 -8.28
CA VAL A 158 -5.26 -6.16 -9.12
C VAL A 158 -5.49 -7.40 -8.25
N GLU A 159 -4.70 -7.58 -7.19
CA GLU A 159 -4.82 -8.74 -6.32
C GLU A 159 -6.08 -8.69 -5.46
N LEU A 160 -6.43 -7.51 -4.94
CA LEU A 160 -7.70 -7.29 -4.25
C LEU A 160 -8.88 -7.64 -5.15
N GLN A 161 -8.92 -7.08 -6.37
CA GLN A 161 -10.00 -7.33 -7.33
C GLN A 161 -10.12 -8.80 -7.68
N ARG A 162 -9.00 -9.45 -7.98
CA ARG A 162 -8.94 -10.87 -8.32
C ARG A 162 -9.46 -11.74 -7.18
N THR A 163 -8.96 -11.50 -5.97
CA THR A 163 -9.31 -12.31 -4.79
C THR A 163 -10.79 -12.16 -4.44
N LEU A 164 -11.29 -10.92 -4.42
CA LEU A 164 -12.70 -10.68 -4.09
C LEU A 164 -13.63 -11.23 -5.18
N THR A 165 -13.32 -11.02 -6.46
CA THR A 165 -14.10 -11.60 -7.58
C THR A 165 -14.18 -13.12 -7.47
N ASN A 166 -13.07 -13.79 -7.16
CA ASN A 166 -13.05 -15.24 -7.02
C ASN A 166 -13.81 -15.73 -5.78
N GLY A 167 -13.83 -14.94 -4.71
CA GLY A 167 -14.50 -15.30 -3.45
C GLY A 167 -16.01 -15.05 -3.47
N THR A 168 -16.48 -14.03 -4.19
CA THR A 168 -17.85 -13.51 -4.04
C THR A 168 -18.59 -13.30 -5.35
N GLY A 169 -17.91 -13.38 -6.50
CA GLY A 169 -18.51 -13.20 -7.82
C GLY A 169 -18.83 -11.75 -8.18
N VAL A 170 -18.31 -10.77 -7.44
CA VAL A 170 -18.53 -9.34 -7.71
C VAL A 170 -17.98 -8.90 -9.07
N ARG A 171 -18.50 -7.79 -9.60
CA ARG A 171 -17.98 -7.13 -10.81
C ARG A 171 -17.48 -5.72 -10.53
N TRP A 172 -16.49 -5.30 -11.31
CA TRP A 172 -15.78 -4.03 -11.15
C TRP A 172 -16.00 -3.12 -12.35
N SER A 173 -15.97 -1.81 -12.11
CA SER A 173 -15.91 -0.76 -13.11
C SER A 173 -14.52 -0.63 -13.72
N GLN A 174 -14.41 0.21 -14.74
CA GLN A 174 -13.11 0.77 -15.12
C GLN A 174 -12.74 1.92 -14.17
N ARG A 175 -11.43 2.17 -14.04
CA ARG A 175 -10.91 3.33 -13.32
C ARG A 175 -11.42 4.62 -13.97
N GLY A 176 -11.89 5.57 -13.17
CA GLY A 176 -12.39 6.86 -13.64
C GLY A 176 -13.82 6.84 -14.22
N GLU A 177 -14.44 5.67 -14.39
CA GLU A 177 -15.79 5.55 -14.97
C GLU A 177 -16.85 6.29 -14.14
N TYR A 178 -16.67 6.32 -12.81
CA TYR A 178 -17.54 7.01 -11.85
C TYR A 178 -16.85 8.20 -11.17
N GLY A 179 -15.86 8.81 -11.82
CA GLY A 179 -15.04 9.87 -11.21
C GLY A 179 -14.14 9.41 -10.05
N SER A 180 -14.11 8.10 -9.77
CA SER A 180 -13.21 7.50 -8.78
C SER A 180 -11.82 7.26 -9.35
N ASP A 181 -10.81 7.51 -8.52
CA ASP A 181 -9.42 7.14 -8.79
C ASP A 181 -9.19 5.61 -8.79
N PHE A 182 -10.21 4.83 -8.44
CA PHE A 182 -10.18 3.38 -8.31
C PHE A 182 -11.23 2.71 -9.22
N PRO A 183 -11.01 1.44 -9.60
CA PRO A 183 -12.09 0.55 -10.03
C PRO A 183 -13.05 0.30 -8.86
N GLU A 184 -14.33 0.61 -9.04
CA GLU A 184 -15.38 0.46 -8.02
C GLU A 184 -16.25 -0.77 -8.31
N LEU A 185 -16.92 -1.32 -7.29
CA LEU A 185 -17.87 -2.42 -7.46
C LEU A 185 -19.14 -1.93 -8.15
N VAL A 186 -19.49 -2.59 -9.26
CA VAL A 186 -20.72 -2.35 -10.03
C VAL A 186 -21.74 -3.48 -9.87
N GLU A 187 -21.30 -4.63 -9.37
CA GLU A 187 -22.19 -5.68 -8.88
C GLU A 187 -21.65 -6.25 -7.55
N PRO A 188 -22.42 -6.15 -6.45
CA PRO A 188 -23.69 -5.42 -6.34
C PRO A 188 -23.51 -3.92 -6.67
N ASP A 189 -24.55 -3.27 -7.19
CA ASP A 189 -24.47 -1.84 -7.52
C ASP A 189 -24.40 -1.02 -6.22
N LEU A 190 -23.19 -0.61 -5.89
CA LEU A 190 -22.88 0.26 -4.76
C LEU A 190 -22.44 1.65 -5.21
N THR A 191 -22.50 1.92 -6.52
CA THR A 191 -21.96 3.15 -7.10
C THR A 191 -22.78 4.38 -6.71
N GLY A 192 -24.08 4.20 -6.43
CA GLY A 192 -24.95 5.27 -5.94
C GLY A 192 -24.53 5.86 -4.59
N TYR A 193 -23.72 5.14 -3.81
CA TYR A 193 -23.18 5.63 -2.53
C TYR A 193 -21.89 6.46 -2.69
N LEU A 194 -21.29 6.51 -3.89
CA LEU A 194 -20.03 7.23 -4.10
C LEU A 194 -20.18 8.75 -3.91
N ASP A 195 -21.37 9.29 -4.22
CA ASP A 195 -21.67 10.71 -4.03
C ASP A 195 -21.96 11.07 -2.56
N ASP A 196 -22.34 10.08 -1.75
CA ASP A 196 -22.73 10.28 -0.34
C ASP A 196 -21.52 10.28 0.61
N TYR A 197 -20.40 9.69 0.19
CA TYR A 197 -19.23 9.48 1.04
C TYR A 197 -17.94 9.99 0.40
N GLU A 198 -17.26 10.91 1.09
CA GLU A 198 -15.96 11.41 0.67
C GLU A 198 -14.85 10.38 0.94
N ARG A 199 -13.83 10.37 0.07
CA ARG A 199 -12.55 9.71 0.34
C ARG A 199 -11.83 10.43 1.47
N VAL A 200 -11.51 9.69 2.54
CA VAL A 200 -10.75 10.20 3.69
C VAL A 200 -9.47 9.39 3.87
N VAL A 201 -8.36 10.08 4.06
CA VAL A 201 -7.05 9.46 4.31
C VAL A 201 -6.77 9.44 5.81
N CYS A 202 -6.50 8.25 6.35
CA CYS A 202 -6.03 8.12 7.73
C CYS A 202 -4.59 8.62 7.81
N ARG A 203 -4.38 9.77 8.45
CA ARG A 203 -3.03 10.33 8.65
C ARG A 203 -2.59 10.15 10.10
N PRO A 204 -1.39 9.60 10.34
CA PRO A 204 -0.85 9.53 11.70
C PRO A 204 -0.58 10.95 12.22
N GLN A 205 -1.10 11.29 13.41
CA GLN A 205 -0.72 12.53 14.09
C GLN A 205 0.71 12.39 14.65
N GLY A 206 1.58 13.36 14.35
CA GLY A 206 2.81 13.58 15.13
C GLY A 206 3.86 12.48 15.08
N ALA A 207 3.78 11.53 14.14
CA ALA A 207 4.54 10.29 14.19
C ALA A 207 6.02 10.39 13.74
N GLY A 208 6.56 11.60 13.55
CA GLY A 208 8.00 11.82 13.32
C GLY A 208 8.58 11.27 12.02
N HIS A 209 7.77 10.64 11.16
CA HIS A 209 8.18 10.02 9.89
C HIS A 209 7.50 10.68 8.68
N ASP A 210 8.01 10.42 7.47
CA ASP A 210 7.36 10.90 6.23
C ASP A 210 6.14 10.04 5.90
N PHE A 211 5.04 10.65 5.46
CA PHE A 211 3.82 9.95 5.06
C PHE A 211 3.58 10.08 3.54
N TRP A 212 3.43 8.96 2.85
CA TRP A 212 3.16 8.90 1.41
C TRP A 212 1.82 8.22 1.14
N ASP A 213 0.83 9.02 0.77
CA ASP A 213 -0.40 8.53 0.12
C ASP A 213 -0.01 8.01 -1.28
N LEU A 214 0.10 6.68 -1.40
CA LEU A 214 0.57 6.07 -2.65
C LEU A 214 -0.46 6.21 -3.76
N ASP A 215 -1.75 6.25 -3.43
CA ASP A 215 -2.82 6.42 -4.40
C ASP A 215 -2.79 7.83 -5.02
N ALA A 216 -2.56 8.86 -4.20
CA ALA A 216 -2.33 10.23 -4.68
C ALA A 216 -1.04 10.32 -5.52
N ALA A 217 0.03 9.64 -5.11
CA ALA A 217 1.28 9.61 -5.87
C ALA A 217 1.13 8.87 -7.22
N ALA A 218 0.18 7.94 -7.33
CA ALA A 218 -0.07 7.14 -8.52
C ALA A 218 -0.94 7.85 -9.59
N THR A 219 -1.72 8.87 -9.21
CA THR A 219 -2.57 9.65 -10.11
C THR A 219 -1.85 10.85 -10.75
N GLY A 220 -0.65 11.20 -10.28
CA GLY A 220 0.13 12.33 -10.81
C GLY A 220 -0.45 13.71 -10.47
N LEU A 221 -1.33 13.77 -9.47
CA LEU A 221 -1.85 15.01 -8.87
C LEU A 221 -0.96 15.50 -7.72
#